data_AF-A0A538A2X5-F1
#
_entry.id   AF-A0A538A2X5-F1
#
_cell.length_a   1.000
_cell.length_b   1.000
_cell.length_c   1.000
_cell.angle_alpha   90.00
_cell.angle_beta   90.00
_cell.angle_gamma   90.00
#
_symmetry.space_group_name_H-M   'P 1'
#
loop_
_entity.id
_entity.type
_entity.pdbx_description
1 polymer ?
#
loop_
_entity_poly.entity_id
_entity_poly.type
_entity_poly.pdbx_seq_one_letter_code
_entity_poly.pdbx_strand_id
1 'polypeptide(L)'
;LEASDVETSREGPSFTFHTLELLRDARPNDEFVFLMGADMAADLEGWRNPQRLLEVARLGIAARPGTVLDDAEAALERLGGQERAEIVRMPEIGVSSTGIRRRVASGRPIHHLVPDAVVDFIDERGLYRA
;
A
#
# COMPACT_ATOMS: atom_id res chain seq x y z
N LEU A 1 14.25 6.74 0.50
CA LEU A 1 12.90 6.48 1.03
C LEU A 1 12.81 7.08 2.41
N GLU A 2 11.71 7.73 2.73
CA GLU A 2 11.44 8.38 4.01
C GLU A 2 10.12 7.82 4.55
N ALA A 3 10.04 7.58 5.86
CA ALA A 3 8.80 7.19 6.52
C ALA A 3 8.08 8.43 7.04
N SER A 4 6.76 8.51 6.83
CA SER A 4 5.90 9.56 7.37
C SER A 4 5.01 8.98 8.47
N ASP A 5 4.86 9.72 9.57
CA ASP A 5 4.04 9.38 10.74
C ASP A 5 2.66 10.08 10.72
N VAL A 6 2.28 10.69 9.59
CA VAL A 6 1.05 11.49 9.43
C VAL A 6 -0.23 10.74 9.81
N GLU A 7 -0.28 9.43 9.59
CA GLU A 7 -1.43 8.63 9.99
C GLU A 7 -1.38 8.23 11.47
N THR A 8 -0.20 7.87 11.98
CA THR A 8 -0.01 7.41 13.36
C THR A 8 -0.05 8.52 14.40
N SER A 9 0.19 9.76 13.99
CA SER A 9 0.13 10.95 14.85
C SER A 9 -1.29 11.49 15.05
N ARG A 10 -2.27 10.97 14.31
CA ARG A 10 -3.68 11.40 14.38
C ARG A 10 -4.51 10.40 15.17
N GLU A 11 -5.54 10.91 15.84
CA GLU A 11 -6.54 10.09 16.51
C GLU A 11 -7.61 9.61 15.51
N GLY A 12 -8.15 8.42 15.78
CA GLY A 12 -9.20 7.81 14.96
C GLY A 12 -8.69 7.10 13.70
N PRO A 13 -9.60 6.56 12.89
CA PRO A 13 -9.24 5.87 11.66
C PRO A 13 -8.65 6.84 10.62
N SER A 14 -7.59 6.40 9.93
CA SER A 14 -7.07 7.10 8.76
C SER A 14 -7.81 6.69 7.49
N PHE A 15 -8.05 7.67 6.62
CA PHE A 15 -8.61 7.46 5.29
C PHE A 15 -7.65 8.02 4.24
N THR A 16 -7.35 7.23 3.21
CA THR A 16 -6.30 7.55 2.23
C THR A 16 -6.46 8.91 1.56
N PHE A 17 -7.69 9.30 1.17
CA PHE A 17 -7.92 10.62 0.55
C PHE A 17 -7.48 11.77 1.48
N HIS A 18 -7.77 11.66 2.77
CA HIS A 18 -7.44 12.66 3.77
C HIS A 18 -5.94 12.67 4.05
N THR A 19 -5.29 11.51 4.09
CA THR A 19 -3.83 11.43 4.20
C THR A 19 -3.13 12.12 3.02
N LEU A 20 -3.62 11.91 1.79
CA LEU A 20 -3.07 12.56 0.60
C LEU A 20 -3.30 14.08 0.59
N GLU A 21 -4.45 14.55 1.08
CA GLU A 21 -4.69 15.99 1.27
C GLU A 21 -3.66 16.62 2.23
N LEU A 22 -3.44 16.00 3.39
CA LEU A 22 -2.45 16.50 4.36
C LEU A 22 -1.05 16.54 3.76
N LEU A 23 -0.66 15.52 3.00
CA LEU A 23 0.65 15.49 2.34
C LEU A 23 0.77 16.58 1.28
N ARG A 24 -0.28 16.84 0.51
CA ARG A 24 -0.31 17.90 -0.52
C ARG A 24 -0.29 19.29 0.11
N ASP A 25 -1.00 19.50 1.21
CA ASP A 25 -0.97 20.78 1.94
C ASP A 25 0.43 21.06 2.52
N ALA A 26 1.11 20.01 2.99
CA ALA A 26 2.48 20.11 3.49
C ALA A 26 3.52 20.30 2.36
N ARG A 27 3.26 19.79 1.16
CA ARG A 27 4.14 19.88 -0.01
C ARG A 27 3.37 20.30 -1.27
N PRO A 28 2.94 21.58 -1.38
CA PRO A 28 2.01 22.03 -2.42
C PRO A 28 2.61 22.03 -3.84
N ASN A 29 3.93 21.96 -3.96
CA ASN A 29 4.63 21.95 -5.25
C ASN A 29 4.96 20.53 -5.74
N ASP A 30 4.65 19.50 -4.95
CA ASP A 30 4.95 18.12 -5.29
C ASP A 30 3.77 17.48 -6.04
N GLU A 31 4.09 16.58 -6.97
CA GLU A 31 3.10 15.68 -7.57
C GLU A 31 3.09 14.36 -6.79
N PHE A 32 1.90 13.94 -6.33
CA PHE A 32 1.73 12.71 -5.57
C PHE A 32 1.22 11.58 -6.44
N VAL A 33 1.92 10.44 -6.39
CA VAL A 33 1.47 9.15 -6.93
C VAL A 33 1.25 8.20 -5.77
N PHE A 34 0.00 7.75 -5.59
CA PHE A 34 -0.36 6.74 -4.62
C PHE A 34 -0.15 5.35 -5.24
N LEU A 35 0.85 4.64 -4.74
CA LEU A 35 1.14 3.28 -5.17
C LEU A 35 0.27 2.29 -4.41
N MET A 36 -0.46 1.43 -5.13
CA MET A 36 -1.35 0.42 -4.55
C MET A 36 -1.35 -0.87 -5.36
N GLY A 37 -1.76 -1.99 -4.75
CA GLY A 37 -1.95 -3.24 -5.47
C GLY A 37 -3.17 -3.21 -6.38
N ALA A 38 -3.15 -3.99 -7.45
CA ALA A 38 -4.31 -4.15 -8.34
C ALA A 38 -5.54 -4.75 -7.63
N ASP A 39 -5.33 -5.63 -6.65
CA ASP A 39 -6.39 -6.16 -5.78
C ASP A 39 -7.07 -5.05 -5.00
N MET A 40 -6.30 -4.12 -4.44
CA MET A 40 -6.85 -2.94 -3.77
C MET A 40 -7.56 -1.99 -4.74
N ALA A 41 -7.09 -1.90 -6.00
CA ALA A 41 -7.66 -1.03 -7.01
C ALA A 41 -9.03 -1.53 -7.49
N ALA A 42 -9.24 -2.85 -7.53
CA ALA A 42 -10.54 -3.46 -7.81
C ALA A 42 -11.62 -3.06 -6.77
N ASP A 43 -11.23 -2.88 -5.52
CA ASP A 43 -12.13 -2.47 -4.43
C ASP A 43 -12.23 -0.95 -4.22
N LEU A 44 -11.59 -0.14 -5.08
CA LEU A 44 -11.40 1.30 -4.84
C LEU A 44 -12.73 2.07 -4.70
N GLU A 45 -13.78 1.67 -5.41
CA GLU A 45 -15.11 2.30 -5.30
C GLU A 45 -15.70 2.23 -3.89
N GLY A 46 -15.36 1.18 -3.13
CA GLY A 46 -15.81 1.01 -1.75
C GLY A 46 -15.05 1.87 -0.74
N TRP A 47 -13.98 2.55 -1.15
CA TRP A 47 -13.17 3.37 -0.25
C TRP A 47 -13.91 4.64 0.17
N ARG A 48 -13.43 5.27 1.24
CA ARG A 48 -13.97 6.56 1.67
C ARG A 48 -13.55 7.65 0.68
N ASN A 49 -14.52 8.31 0.04
CA ASN A 49 -14.33 9.41 -0.90
C ASN A 49 -13.33 9.11 -2.04
N PRO A 50 -13.60 8.10 -2.88
CA PRO A 50 -12.67 7.68 -3.92
C PRO A 50 -12.48 8.75 -5.01
N GLN A 51 -13.50 9.55 -5.32
CA GLN A 51 -13.37 10.68 -6.25
C GLN A 51 -12.35 11.70 -5.73
N ARG A 52 -12.40 12.02 -4.43
CA ARG A 52 -11.46 12.98 -3.83
C ARG A 52 -10.03 12.46 -3.90
N LEU A 53 -9.83 11.16 -3.67
CA LEU A 53 -8.53 10.51 -3.83
C LEU A 53 -7.96 10.71 -5.24
N LEU A 54 -8.77 10.55 -6.29
CA LEU A 54 -8.35 10.76 -7.69
C LEU A 54 -8.02 12.23 -8.01
N GLU A 55 -8.64 13.19 -7.32
CA GLU A 55 -8.34 14.62 -7.48
C GLU A 55 -7.00 15.02 -6.84
N VAL A 56 -6.60 14.36 -5.75
CA VAL A 56 -5.44 14.76 -4.96
C VAL A 56 -4.17 13.96 -5.26
N ALA A 57 -4.29 12.82 -5.95
CA ALA A 57 -3.15 12.02 -6.37
C ALA A 57 -3.41 11.29 -7.71
N ARG A 58 -2.32 10.90 -8.37
CA ARG A 58 -2.35 9.87 -9.42
C ARG A 58 -2.21 8.49 -8.78
N LEU A 59 -2.59 7.44 -9.50
CA LEU A 59 -2.50 6.06 -9.03
C LEU A 59 -1.41 5.32 -9.80
N GLY A 60 -0.53 4.65 -9.06
CA GLY A 60 0.36 3.63 -9.62
C GLY A 60 -0.11 2.26 -9.17
N ILE A 61 -0.68 1.48 -10.09
CA ILE A 61 -1.30 0.19 -9.80
C ILE A 61 -0.28 -0.91 -10.04
N ALA A 62 0.24 -1.44 -8.94
CA ALA A 62 1.19 -2.53 -8.94
C ALA A 62 0.53 -3.84 -9.40
N ALA A 63 0.97 -4.32 -10.57
CA ALA A 63 0.53 -5.59 -11.14
C ALA A 63 1.63 -6.65 -10.95
N ARG A 64 1.33 -7.67 -10.12
CA ARG A 64 2.19 -8.85 -9.95
C ARG A 64 1.90 -9.88 -11.05
N PRO A 65 2.82 -10.79 -11.37
CA PRO A 65 2.53 -11.89 -12.29
C PRO A 65 1.29 -12.69 -11.84
N GLY A 66 0.39 -12.97 -12.78
CA GLY A 66 -0.88 -13.67 -12.51
C GLY A 66 -2.02 -12.78 -11.99
N THR A 67 -1.81 -11.48 -11.83
CA THR A 67 -2.88 -10.53 -11.47
C THR A 67 -3.83 -10.31 -12.64
N VAL A 68 -5.14 -10.43 -12.41
CA VAL A 68 -6.19 -10.02 -13.36
C VAL A 68 -6.44 -8.53 -13.14
N LEU A 69 -6.36 -7.72 -14.21
CA LEU A 69 -6.52 -6.27 -14.13
C LEU A 69 -7.95 -5.81 -14.44
N ASP A 70 -8.76 -6.66 -15.07
CA ASP A 70 -10.11 -6.32 -15.54
C ASP A 70 -10.98 -5.68 -14.45
N ASP A 71 -10.94 -6.21 -13.22
CA ASP A 71 -11.72 -5.65 -12.10
C ASP A 71 -11.21 -4.27 -11.66
N ALA A 72 -9.88 -4.08 -11.64
CA ALA A 72 -9.26 -2.79 -11.33
C ALA A 72 -9.55 -1.74 -12.42
N GLU A 73 -9.43 -2.14 -13.69
CA GLU A 73 -9.74 -1.29 -14.84
C GLU A 73 -11.22 -0.88 -14.84
N ALA A 74 -12.13 -1.83 -14.58
CA ALA A 74 -13.56 -1.57 -14.51
C ALA A 74 -13.92 -0.65 -13.32
N ALA A 75 -13.25 -0.79 -12.17
CA ALA A 75 -13.45 0.10 -11.03
C ALA A 75 -13.00 1.54 -11.34
N LEU A 76 -11.84 1.69 -11.99
CA LEU A 76 -11.36 2.99 -12.44
C LEU A 76 -12.29 3.62 -13.47
N GLU A 77 -12.82 2.82 -14.40
CA GLU A 77 -13.79 3.29 -15.39
C GLU A 77 -15.06 3.82 -14.73
N ARG A 78 -15.64 3.09 -13.78
CA ARG A 78 -16.81 3.56 -13.03
C ARG A 78 -16.55 4.85 -12.25
N LEU A 79 -15.32 5.05 -11.78
CA LEU A 79 -14.89 6.27 -11.09
C LEU A 79 -14.47 7.40 -12.03
N GLY A 80 -14.33 7.16 -13.35
CA GLY A 80 -13.76 8.13 -14.29
C GLY A 80 -12.26 8.41 -14.04
N GLY A 81 -11.55 7.46 -13.45
CA GLY A 81 -10.16 7.60 -12.98
C GLY A 81 -9.10 7.04 -13.92
N GLN A 82 -9.45 6.57 -15.13
CA GLN A 82 -8.51 5.85 -16.01
C GLN A 82 -7.29 6.72 -16.38
N GLU A 83 -7.50 8.00 -16.68
CA GLU A 83 -6.40 8.93 -17.03
C GLU A 83 -5.53 9.32 -15.83
N ARG A 84 -5.99 9.01 -14.61
CA ARG A 84 -5.28 9.28 -13.36
C ARG A 84 -4.47 8.06 -12.90
N ALA A 85 -4.57 6.92 -13.58
CA ALA A 85 -3.95 5.67 -13.18
C ALA A 85 -2.92 5.18 -14.20
N GLU A 86 -1.86 4.53 -13.71
CA GLU A 86 -0.84 3.87 -14.51
C GLU A 86 -0.55 2.49 -13.94
N ILE A 87 -0.44 1.48 -14.82
CA ILE A 87 -0.08 0.12 -14.41
C ILE A 87 1.44 0.00 -14.27
N VAL A 88 1.88 -0.32 -13.06
CA VAL A 88 3.29 -0.57 -12.73
C VAL A 88 3.51 -2.08 -12.64
N ARG A 89 4.15 -2.66 -13.68
CA ARG A 89 4.47 -4.09 -13.68
C ARG A 89 5.60 -4.39 -12.69
N MET A 90 5.35 -5.32 -11.78
CA MET A 90 6.31 -5.74 -10.76
C MET A 90 6.81 -7.15 -11.03
N PRO A 91 8.06 -7.48 -10.64
CA PRO A 91 8.53 -8.86 -10.64
C PRO A 91 7.76 -9.69 -9.60
N GLU A 92 7.80 -11.01 -9.75
CA GLU A 92 7.30 -11.90 -8.71
C GLU A 92 8.20 -11.82 -7.48
N ILE A 93 7.60 -11.53 -6.33
CA ILE A 93 8.26 -11.56 -5.04
C ILE A 93 7.55 -12.59 -4.18
N GLY A 94 8.20 -13.74 -3.94
CA GLY A 94 7.67 -14.87 -3.18
C GLY A 94 7.61 -14.65 -1.66
N VAL A 95 7.32 -13.43 -1.21
CA VAL A 95 7.25 -13.07 0.21
C VAL A 95 5.89 -12.46 0.56
N SER A 96 5.39 -12.76 1.75
CA SER A 96 4.17 -12.14 2.28
C SER A 96 4.29 -11.96 3.79
N SER A 97 3.67 -10.91 4.33
CA SER A 97 3.66 -10.65 5.77
C SER A 97 3.00 -11.80 6.55
N THR A 98 1.94 -12.41 6.01
CA THR A 98 1.30 -13.60 6.60
C THR A 98 2.27 -14.78 6.67
N GLY A 99 3.05 -15.03 5.60
CA GLY A 99 4.08 -16.07 5.58
C GLY A 99 5.20 -15.80 6.58
N ILE A 100 5.66 -14.55 6.68
CA ILE A 100 6.68 -14.12 7.65
C ILE A 100 6.20 -14.36 9.08
N ARG A 101 5.02 -13.84 9.47
CA ARG A 101 4.48 -14.02 10.83
C ARG A 101 4.33 -15.49 11.20
N ARG A 102 3.87 -16.34 10.28
CA ARG A 102 3.79 -17.80 10.50
C ARG A 102 5.16 -18.46 10.67
N ARG A 103 6.19 -18.00 9.96
CA ARG A 103 7.57 -18.49 10.14
C ARG A 103 8.09 -18.14 11.54
N VAL A 104 7.95 -16.88 11.95
CA VAL A 104 8.36 -16.42 13.29
C VAL A 104 7.65 -17.22 14.39
N ALA A 105 6.32 -17.37 14.30
CA ALA A 105 5.53 -18.15 15.26
C ALA A 105 5.94 -19.64 15.34
N SER A 106 6.62 -20.16 14.32
CA SER A 106 7.12 -21.55 14.27
C SER A 106 8.63 -21.66 14.53
N GLY A 107 9.27 -20.60 15.03
CA GLY A 107 10.72 -20.57 15.30
C GLY A 107 11.59 -20.71 14.06
N ARG A 108 11.05 -20.44 12.87
CA ARG A 108 11.77 -20.55 11.60
C ARG A 108 12.39 -19.20 11.22
N PRO A 109 13.64 -19.20 10.69
CA PRO A 109 14.33 -17.97 10.33
C PRO A 109 13.64 -17.24 9.17
N ILE A 110 13.75 -15.92 9.19
CA ILE A 110 13.20 -14.99 8.18
C ILE A 110 14.28 -14.10 7.54
N HIS A 111 15.58 -14.37 7.79
CA HIS A 111 16.68 -13.70 7.08
C HIS A 111 16.51 -13.82 5.57
N HIS A 112 16.92 -12.77 4.86
CA HIS A 112 16.76 -12.61 3.41
C HIS A 112 15.30 -12.48 2.90
N LEU A 113 14.29 -12.70 3.76
CA LEU A 113 12.88 -12.40 3.45
C LEU A 113 12.51 -10.97 3.86
N VAL A 114 13.24 -10.41 4.82
CA VAL A 114 13.14 -9.03 5.30
C VAL A 114 14.56 -8.47 5.53
N PRO A 115 14.73 -7.14 5.60
CA PRO A 115 16.01 -6.56 6.02
C PRO A 115 16.43 -7.04 7.42
N ASP A 116 17.74 -7.21 7.65
CA ASP A 116 18.25 -7.76 8.92
C ASP A 116 17.82 -6.92 10.14
N ALA A 117 17.81 -5.59 10.02
CA ALA A 117 17.32 -4.72 11.09
C ALA A 117 15.84 -4.98 11.48
N VAL A 118 15.02 -5.52 10.57
CA VAL A 118 13.64 -5.93 10.87
C VAL A 118 13.62 -7.26 11.62
N VAL A 119 14.57 -8.17 11.33
CA VAL A 119 14.73 -9.42 12.09
C VAL A 119 15.09 -9.09 13.53
N ASP A 120 16.12 -8.27 13.74
CA ASP A 120 16.57 -7.83 15.06
C ASP A 120 15.43 -7.17 15.83
N PHE A 121 14.68 -6.27 15.18
CA PHE A 121 13.53 -5.61 15.80
C PHE A 121 12.42 -6.59 16.22
N ILE A 122 12.08 -7.56 15.36
CA ILE A 122 11.08 -8.60 15.70
C ILE A 122 11.55 -9.42 16.90
N ASP A 123 12.84 -9.74 16.97
CA ASP A 123 13.39 -10.58 18.03
C ASP A 123 13.52 -9.87 19.38
N GLU A 124 13.99 -8.63 19.37
CA GLU A 124 14.09 -7.78 20.55
C GLU A 124 12.72 -7.48 21.16
N ARG A 125 11.72 -7.25 20.31
CA ARG A 125 10.34 -6.94 20.73
C ARG A 125 9.47 -8.17 20.96
N GLY A 126 9.98 -9.38 20.64
CA GLY A 126 9.24 -10.62 20.76
C GLY A 126 7.97 -10.68 19.90
N LEU A 127 7.95 -9.98 18.76
CA LEU A 127 6.75 -9.87 17.92
C LEU A 127 6.44 -11.21 17.23
N TYR A 128 5.15 -11.52 17.10
CA TYR A 128 4.63 -12.69 16.38
C TYR A 128 5.08 -14.04 16.92
N ARG A 129 5.66 -14.08 18.12
CA ARG A 129 5.95 -15.33 18.85
C ARG A 129 4.65 -15.90 19.44
N ALA A 130 4.61 -17.22 19.59
CA ALA A 130 3.51 -17.94 20.24
C ALA A 130 3.60 -17.84 21.77
#